data_AF-A0A5C6AER7-F1
#
_entry.id   AF-A0A5C6AER7-F1
#
_cell.length_a   1.000
_cell.length_b   1.000
_cell.length_c   1.000
_cell.angle_alpha   90.00
_cell.angle_beta   90.00
_cell.angle_gamma   90.00
#
_symmetry.space_group_name_H-M   'P 1'
#
loop_
_entity.id
_entity.type
_entity.pdbx_description
1 polymer ?
#
loop_
_entity_poly.entity_id
_entity_poly.type
_entity_poly.pdbx_seq_one_letter_code
_entity_poly.pdbx_strand_id
1 'polypeptide(L)'
;MRRKDLAGPGREPPVLLVKWYDLTRWILEKVDSIPKSQRFVFGTRLADHAIGVLETLVEASYSSTKAALLADANRKVETLRWLVRLGPRRMRRMLGGWLKQAQSKEGTASHGGRFEVSQAAV
;
A
#
# COMPACT_ATOMS: atom_id res chain seq x y z
N MET A 1 4.13 -14.71 -2.52
CA MET A 1 5.30 -14.66 -3.42
C MET A 1 6.54 -14.52 -2.55
N ARG A 2 7.55 -15.41 -2.68
CA ARG A 2 8.75 -15.38 -1.83
C ARG A 2 9.81 -14.47 -2.47
N ARG A 3 10.62 -13.76 -1.66
CA ARG A 3 11.65 -12.81 -2.12
C ARG A 3 12.63 -13.37 -3.16
N LYS A 4 12.87 -14.68 -3.12
CA LYS A 4 13.75 -15.41 -4.05
C LYS A 4 13.19 -15.55 -5.48
N ASP A 5 11.90 -15.29 -5.68
CA ASP A 5 11.21 -15.51 -6.94
C ASP A 5 11.32 -14.29 -7.89
N LEU A 6 11.85 -13.15 -7.41
CA LEU A 6 11.93 -11.88 -8.16
C LEU A 6 13.18 -11.75 -9.03
N ALA A 7 14.01 -12.79 -9.09
CA ALA A 7 15.29 -12.79 -9.80
C ALA A 7 15.30 -13.78 -10.95
N GLY A 8 15.83 -13.35 -12.10
CA GLY A 8 16.23 -14.28 -13.18
C GLY A 8 17.35 -15.21 -12.73
N PRO A 9 17.58 -16.34 -13.43
CA PRO A 9 18.56 -17.35 -13.00
C PRO A 9 19.95 -16.73 -12.83
N GLY A 10 20.47 -16.74 -11.59
CA GLY A 10 21.86 -16.42 -11.27
C GLY A 10 22.18 -15.01 -10.73
N ARG A 11 21.22 -14.11 -10.55
CA ARG A 11 21.47 -12.80 -9.88
C ARG A 11 20.44 -12.49 -8.81
N GLU A 12 20.89 -12.19 -7.60
CA GLU A 12 20.01 -11.71 -6.52
C GLU A 12 19.36 -10.38 -6.93
N PRO A 13 18.05 -10.18 -6.68
CA PRO A 13 17.36 -8.99 -7.15
C PRO A 13 17.90 -7.75 -6.40
N PRO A 14 17.97 -6.58 -7.05
CA PRO A 14 18.44 -5.37 -6.38
C PRO A 14 17.63 -5.09 -5.11
N VAL A 15 18.31 -4.86 -3.99
CA VAL A 15 17.67 -4.63 -2.68
C VAL A 15 16.62 -3.51 -2.73
N LEU A 16 16.90 -2.45 -3.50
CA LEU A 16 15.99 -1.32 -3.70
C LEU A 16 14.68 -1.75 -4.38
N LEU A 17 14.75 -2.66 -5.36
CA LEU A 17 13.59 -3.15 -6.10
C LEU A 17 12.68 -3.99 -5.21
N VAL A 18 13.26 -4.85 -4.37
CA VAL A 18 12.51 -5.65 -3.39
C VAL A 18 11.82 -4.75 -2.37
N LYS A 19 12.52 -3.77 -1.81
CA LYS A 19 11.95 -2.81 -0.86
C LYS A 19 10.83 -1.99 -1.50
N TRP A 20 11.01 -1.58 -2.75
CA TRP A 20 9.99 -0.82 -3.46
C TRP A 20 8.76 -1.67 -3.78
N TYR A 21 8.94 -2.94 -4.15
CA TYR A 21 7.85 -3.89 -4.33
C TYR A 21 6.99 -4.04 -3.07
N ASP A 22 7.63 -4.23 -1.92
CA ASP A 22 6.95 -4.32 -0.61
C ASP A 22 6.15 -3.03 -0.32
N LEU A 23 6.71 -1.86 -0.64
CA LEU A 23 6.02 -0.57 -0.51
C LEU A 23 4.82 -0.45 -1.46
N THR A 24 4.99 -0.78 -2.75
CA THR A 24 3.92 -0.71 -3.74
C THR A 24 2.75 -1.61 -3.33
N ARG A 25 3.04 -2.83 -2.86
CA ARG A 25 2.02 -3.72 -2.32
C ARG A 25 1.25 -3.07 -1.17
N TRP A 26 1.97 -2.50 -0.20
CA TRP A 26 1.34 -1.80 0.93
C TRP A 26 0.47 -0.62 0.47
N ILE A 27 0.92 0.15 -0.53
CA ILE A 27 0.15 1.26 -1.11
C ILE A 27 -1.15 0.76 -1.74
N LEU A 28 -1.11 -0.31 -2.55
CA LEU A 28 -2.30 -0.86 -3.21
C LEU A 28 -3.34 -1.34 -2.18
N GLU A 29 -2.90 -2.05 -1.13
CA GLU A 29 -3.78 -2.47 -0.02
C GLU A 29 -4.42 -1.27 0.68
N LYS A 30 -3.71 -0.13 0.79
CA LYS A 30 -4.28 1.11 1.35
C LYS A 30 -5.23 1.82 0.40
N VAL A 31 -4.94 1.84 -0.90
CA VAL A 31 -5.84 2.40 -1.92
C VAL A 31 -7.20 1.70 -1.89
N ASP A 32 -7.22 0.40 -1.61
CA ASP A 32 -8.45 -0.38 -1.53
C ASP A 32 -9.37 0.04 -0.38
N SER A 33 -8.79 0.55 0.71
CA SER A 33 -9.52 1.09 1.87
C SER A 33 -10.14 2.48 1.63
N ILE A 34 -9.80 3.15 0.52
CA ILE A 34 -10.30 4.48 0.19
C ILE A 34 -11.78 4.40 -0.26
N PRO A 35 -12.66 5.32 0.20
CA PRO A 35 -14.05 5.37 -0.27
C PRO A 35 -14.12 5.53 -1.79
N LYS A 36 -15.08 4.83 -2.42
CA LYS A 36 -15.19 4.70 -3.88
C LYS A 36 -15.16 6.04 -4.65
N SER A 37 -15.73 7.10 -4.07
CA SER A 37 -15.77 8.45 -4.66
C SER A 37 -14.40 9.10 -4.81
N GLN A 38 -13.46 8.84 -3.89
CA GLN A 38 -12.11 9.41 -3.92
C GLN A 38 -11.07 8.42 -4.45
N ARG A 39 -11.38 7.11 -4.44
CA ARG A 39 -10.49 6.05 -4.93
C ARG A 39 -10.17 6.22 -6.42
N PHE A 40 -11.14 6.64 -7.24
CA PHE A 40 -10.92 6.82 -8.68
C PHE A 40 -9.92 7.93 -9.02
N VAL A 41 -9.93 9.05 -8.30
CA VAL A 41 -9.03 10.17 -8.59
C VAL A 41 -7.71 10.00 -7.87
N PHE A 42 -7.75 9.73 -6.57
CA PHE A 42 -6.58 9.73 -5.72
C PHE A 42 -5.92 8.35 -5.66
N GLY A 43 -6.73 7.29 -5.59
CA GLY A 43 -6.25 5.91 -5.54
C GLY A 43 -5.53 5.49 -6.82
N THR A 44 -6.12 5.76 -7.98
CA THR A 44 -5.50 5.49 -9.28
C THR A 44 -4.19 6.25 -9.43
N ARG A 45 -4.16 7.56 -9.15
CA ARG A 45 -2.92 8.36 -9.22
C ARG A 45 -1.82 7.85 -8.29
N LEU A 46 -2.19 7.40 -7.09
CA LEU A 46 -1.23 6.85 -6.13
C LEU A 46 -0.68 5.50 -6.59
N ALA A 47 -1.54 4.62 -7.11
CA ALA A 47 -1.15 3.34 -7.69
C ALA A 47 -0.23 3.53 -8.90
N ASP A 48 -0.63 4.39 -9.85
CA ASP A 48 0.15 4.68 -11.07
C ASP A 48 1.55 5.21 -10.73
N HIS A 49 1.67 6.11 -9.75
CA HIS A 49 2.99 6.60 -9.33
C HIS A 49 3.84 5.54 -8.64
N ALA A 50 3.24 4.71 -7.78
CA ALA A 50 3.98 3.63 -7.12
C ALA A 50 4.48 2.58 -8.13
N ILE A 51 3.63 2.22 -9.09
CA ILE A 51 3.97 1.30 -10.19
C ILE A 51 5.02 1.93 -11.12
N GLY A 52 4.86 3.20 -11.50
CA GLY A 52 5.80 3.88 -12.38
C GLY A 52 7.21 4.00 -11.80
N VAL A 53 7.36 4.13 -10.47
CA VAL A 53 8.68 4.03 -9.82
C VAL A 53 9.23 2.61 -9.92
N LEU A 54 8.40 1.59 -9.70
CA LEU A 54 8.81 0.19 -9.79
C LEU A 54 9.35 -0.11 -11.20
N GLU A 55 8.66 0.34 -12.24
CA GLU A 55 9.07 0.21 -13.64
C GLU A 55 10.44 0.87 -13.90
N THR A 56 10.64 2.11 -13.43
CA THR A 56 11.93 2.81 -13.59
C THR A 56 13.07 2.11 -12.84
N LEU A 57 12.78 1.50 -11.68
CA LEU A 57 13.78 0.73 -10.93
C LEU A 57 14.13 -0.59 -11.63
N VAL A 58 13.15 -1.25 -12.25
CA VAL A 58 13.37 -2.43 -13.11
C VAL A 58 14.26 -2.03 -14.28
N GLU A 59 13.92 -0.96 -14.99
CA GLU A 59 14.72 -0.45 -16.12
C GLU A 59 16.16 -0.11 -15.71
N ALA A 60 16.33 0.56 -14.57
CA ALA A 60 17.65 0.88 -14.00
C ALA A 60 18.48 -0.38 -13.64
N SER A 61 17.83 -1.51 -13.39
CA SER A 61 18.53 -2.77 -13.08
C SER A 61 19.21 -3.37 -14.31
N TYR A 62 18.66 -3.14 -15.51
CA TYR A 62 19.18 -3.64 -16.78
C TYR A 62 19.99 -2.59 -17.56
N SER A 63 19.82 -1.31 -17.26
CA SER A 63 20.50 -0.21 -17.94
C SER A 63 21.95 0.00 -17.46
N SER A 64 22.81 0.43 -18.37
CA SER A 64 24.15 0.94 -18.07
C SER A 64 24.11 2.36 -17.49
N THR A 65 23.12 3.18 -17.86
CA THR A 65 22.98 4.59 -17.43
C THR A 65 22.10 4.72 -16.18
N LYS A 66 22.54 4.12 -15.08
CA LYS A 66 21.74 4.01 -13.84
C LYS A 66 21.47 5.35 -13.15
N ALA A 67 22.42 6.28 -13.21
CA ALA A 67 22.31 7.56 -12.49
C ALA A 67 21.11 8.40 -12.95
N ALA A 68 20.86 8.48 -14.26
CA ALA A 68 19.74 9.23 -14.82
C ALA A 68 18.38 8.61 -14.43
N LEU A 69 18.28 7.28 -14.51
CA LEU A 69 17.06 6.54 -14.16
C LEU A 69 16.78 6.60 -12.65
N LEU A 70 17.80 6.52 -11.80
CA LEU A 70 17.64 6.68 -10.35
C LEU A 70 17.23 8.12 -9.98
N ALA A 71 17.75 9.14 -10.68
CA ALA A 71 17.30 10.51 -10.49
C ALA A 71 15.83 10.69 -10.89
N ASP A 72 15.39 10.03 -11.95
CA ASP A 72 13.98 10.03 -12.36
C ASP A 72 13.08 9.31 -11.36
N ALA A 73 13.48 8.12 -10.92
CA ALA A 73 12.80 7.39 -9.86
C ALA A 73 12.68 8.25 -8.60
N ASN A 74 13.75 8.93 -8.19
CA ASN A 74 13.74 9.81 -7.02
C ASN A 74 12.71 10.95 -7.13
N ARG A 75 12.59 11.59 -8.31
CA ARG A 75 11.55 12.60 -8.54
C ARG A 75 10.14 12.02 -8.39
N LYS A 76 9.90 10.85 -8.96
CA LYS A 76 8.60 10.15 -8.83
C LYS A 76 8.30 9.77 -7.37
N VAL A 77 9.30 9.34 -6.61
CA VAL A 77 9.16 9.08 -5.16
C VAL A 77 8.77 10.35 -4.41
N GLU A 78 9.40 11.49 -4.67
CA GLU A 78 9.01 12.74 -4.02
C GLU A 78 7.58 13.16 -4.38
N THR A 79 7.18 13.04 -5.65
CA THR A 79 5.79 13.28 -6.05
C THR A 79 4.82 12.36 -5.30
N LEU A 80 5.14 11.07 -5.20
CA LEU A 80 4.37 10.11 -4.42
C LEU A 80 4.30 10.51 -2.94
N ARG A 81 5.40 11.01 -2.36
CA ARG A 81 5.46 11.49 -0.97
C ARG A 81 4.53 12.68 -0.73
N TRP A 82 4.45 13.60 -1.69
CA TRP A 82 3.52 14.73 -1.65
C TRP A 82 2.07 14.28 -1.81
N LEU A 83 1.79 13.34 -2.72
CA LEU A 83 0.46 12.73 -2.84
C LEU A 83 0.06 12.08 -1.51
N VAL A 84 0.89 11.19 -0.95
CA VAL A 84 0.62 10.54 0.35
C VAL A 84 0.40 11.56 1.46
N ARG A 85 1.08 12.72 1.48
CA ARG A 85 0.80 13.78 2.48
C ARG A 85 -0.54 14.49 2.27
N LEU A 86 -0.94 14.72 1.02
CA LEU A 86 -2.23 15.34 0.71
C LEU A 86 -3.41 14.47 1.13
N GLY A 87 -3.24 13.14 1.02
CA GLY A 87 -4.24 12.13 1.37
C GLY A 87 -4.80 12.35 2.77
N PRO A 88 -4.05 12.13 3.86
CA PRO A 88 -4.51 12.30 5.22
C PRO A 88 -5.06 13.68 5.54
N ARG A 89 -4.62 14.78 4.91
CA ARG A 89 -5.18 16.12 5.19
C ARG A 89 -6.56 16.31 4.56
N ARG A 90 -6.79 15.79 3.35
CA ARG A 90 -8.11 15.81 2.70
C ARG A 90 -9.03 14.73 3.27
N MET A 91 -8.45 13.57 3.52
CA MET A 91 -9.09 12.40 4.07
C MET A 91 -9.45 12.63 5.55
N ARG A 92 -8.62 13.20 6.42
CA ARG A 92 -8.98 13.59 7.82
C ARG A 92 -10.15 14.57 7.90
N ARG A 93 -10.26 15.49 6.95
CA ARG A 93 -11.40 16.44 6.85
C ARG A 93 -12.72 15.73 6.50
N MET A 94 -12.65 14.59 5.80
CA MET A 94 -13.79 13.73 5.47
C MET A 94 -13.97 12.54 6.44
N LEU A 95 -12.88 12.07 7.06
CA LEU A 95 -12.79 10.88 7.92
C LEU A 95 -13.19 11.17 9.37
N GLY A 96 -13.49 12.41 9.76
CA GLY A 96 -14.11 12.67 11.07
C GLY A 96 -15.31 11.72 11.32
N GLY A 97 -16.05 11.38 10.25
CA GLY A 97 -17.09 10.34 10.28
C GLY A 97 -16.57 8.90 10.12
N TRP A 98 -15.59 8.65 9.25
CA TRP A 98 -15.09 7.29 8.97
C TRP A 98 -14.22 6.70 10.08
N LEU A 99 -13.42 7.50 10.80
CA LEU A 99 -12.65 7.03 11.96
C LEU A 99 -13.61 6.53 13.05
N LYS A 100 -14.76 7.22 13.21
CA LYS A 100 -15.86 6.81 14.08
C LYS A 100 -16.49 5.48 13.61
N GLN A 101 -16.62 5.26 12.31
CA GLN A 101 -17.20 4.02 11.75
C GLN A 101 -16.24 2.83 11.78
N ALA A 102 -14.94 3.05 11.53
CA ALA A 102 -13.92 2.00 11.63
C ALA A 102 -13.79 1.48 13.08
N GLN A 103 -13.83 2.40 14.07
CA GLN A 103 -13.88 2.05 15.49
C GLN A 103 -15.20 1.34 15.86
N SER A 104 -16.32 1.73 15.23
CA SER A 104 -17.62 1.07 15.44
C SER A 104 -17.63 -0.37 14.92
N LYS A 105 -16.95 -0.67 13.80
CA LYS A 105 -16.81 -2.03 13.27
C LYS A 105 -15.88 -2.93 14.09
N GLU A 106 -14.92 -2.35 14.82
CA GLU A 106 -14.06 -3.08 15.75
C GLU A 106 -14.76 -3.34 17.10
N GLY A 107 -15.67 -2.46 17.54
CA GLY A 107 -16.42 -2.60 18.79
C GLY A 107 -17.59 -3.60 18.78
N THR A 108 -18.11 -3.98 17.62
CA THR A 108 -19.21 -4.97 17.52
C THR A 108 -18.74 -6.42 17.42
N ALA A 109 -17.44 -6.67 17.20
CA ALA A 109 -16.89 -8.02 17.12
C ALA A 109 -16.56 -8.65 18.49
N SER A 110 -16.55 -7.88 19.60
CA SER A 110 -16.22 -8.41 20.93
C SER A 110 -17.41 -8.73 21.83
N HIS A 111 -18.66 -8.57 21.37
CA HIS A 111 -19.85 -8.80 22.21
C HIS A 111 -20.75 -9.97 21.79
N GLY A 112 -20.33 -10.80 20.83
CA GLY A 112 -21.08 -11.95 20.33
C GLY A 112 -20.43 -13.30 20.68
N GLY A 113 -20.27 -13.58 21.98
CA GLY A 113 -19.67 -14.83 22.44
C GLY A 113 -20.05 -15.14 23.88
N ARG A 114 -21.34 -15.06 24.21
CA ARG A 114 -21.87 -15.56 25.48
C ARG A 114 -21.86 -17.08 25.40
N PHE A 115 -20.88 -17.69 26.03
CA PHE A 115 -20.80 -19.13 26.27
C PHE A 115 -22.07 -19.58 27.01
N GLU A 116 -23.01 -20.21 26.31
CA GLU A 116 -23.93 -21.17 26.94
C GLU A 116 -23.23 -22.52 26.96
N VAL A 117 -22.51 -22.79 28.04
CA VAL A 117 -22.18 -24.14 28.46
C VAL A 117 -22.66 -24.26 29.90
N SER A 118 -23.81 -24.92 30.09
CA SER A 118 -24.11 -25.79 31.24
C SER A 118 -25.62 -25.93 31.40
N GLN A 119 -26.17 -27.03 30.88
CA GLN A 119 -27.13 -27.86 31.60
C GLN A 119 -27.34 -29.17 30.83
N ALA A 120 -26.51 -30.16 31.17
CA ALA A 120 -26.79 -31.57 30.96
C ALA A 120 -26.30 -32.30 32.21
N ALA A 121 -27.19 -32.37 33.20
CA ALA A 121 -27.08 -33.28 34.34
C ALA A 121 -28.46 -33.41 34.99
N VAL A 122 -29.30 -34.32 34.46
CA VAL A 122 -30.12 -35.29 35.20
C VAL A 122 -30.32 -36.49 34.29
#